data_AF-A0A2V9XCI4-F1
#
_entry.id   AF-A0A2V9XCI4-F1
#
_cell.length_a   1.000
_cell.length_b   1.000
_cell.length_c   1.000
_cell.angle_alpha   90.00
_cell.angle_beta   90.00
_cell.angle_gamma   90.00
#
_symmetry.space_group_name_H-M   'P 1'
#
loop_
_entity.id
_entity.type
_entity.pdbx_description
1 polymer ?
#
loop_
_entity_poly.entity_id
_entity_poly.type
_entity_poly.pdbx_seq_one_letter_code
_entity_poly.pdbx_strand_id
1 'polypeptide(L)'
;MRSPCHCSSPCWTRVSSPNSTVPEACTSRLASQRHCPRKTRSRSPARNCGLPKRSRVKNSLMRKVSVLPCPGAGWKLLMEDPNVPLASTPGSGPPLLDSTALRRPPFFHSVFVGPEGLRAAWRILFYLAMAWMVDYVLSFALAPMLSPDLHGKALLLSRLVDYLVQVTAIILPAFVMARIEKREFDVYGLPRHSAFGKFFWVGAIWGIVSITLLLLMMRGAGAFYFGGFALHGIRMLKFAAYWGAFFLLVGCAEEFLFRGYTLYTVTTGMGFWPAAILMSLLFGGVHLRNPGENYVGGLGAALIGFFFCLTLRRTGHLWFAIGFHASWDWGQSFLYSVPDSGGMVTGHLMKSSFQGPAWLTGGSVGPEGSVLVFGIIALLWILFDRVYPQARYPTVSLKEVPTSSS
;
A
#
# COMPACT_ATOMS: atom_id res chain seq x y z
N MET A 1 10.71 35.74 -23.76
CA MET A 1 9.76 34.69 -23.33
C MET A 1 10.51 33.56 -22.65
N ARG A 2 10.60 33.56 -21.31
CA ARG A 2 10.81 32.40 -20.43
C ARG A 2 10.33 32.81 -19.02
N SER A 3 9.39 32.04 -18.49
CA SER A 3 8.63 32.29 -17.26
C SER A 3 9.49 32.22 -15.98
N PRO A 4 9.21 33.00 -14.92
CA PRO A 4 9.88 32.84 -13.63
C PRO A 4 9.11 31.92 -12.67
N CYS A 5 9.86 31.10 -11.95
CA CYS A 5 9.39 30.20 -10.90
C CYS A 5 8.82 30.99 -9.69
N HIS A 6 7.63 30.61 -9.23
CA HIS A 6 7.07 31.06 -7.96
C HIS A 6 7.64 30.21 -6.80
N CYS A 7 8.34 30.84 -5.85
CA CYS A 7 8.54 30.30 -4.52
C CYS A 7 7.61 31.05 -3.55
N SER A 8 6.58 30.37 -3.08
CA SER A 8 5.64 30.84 -2.06
C SER A 8 6.09 30.38 -0.67
N SER A 9 6.52 31.32 0.17
CA SER A 9 6.63 31.13 1.62
C SER A 9 6.47 32.50 2.30
N PRO A 10 5.34 32.78 2.99
CA PRO A 10 5.19 34.02 3.75
C PRO A 10 6.02 33.92 5.03
N CYS A 11 6.94 34.88 5.24
CA CYS A 11 7.61 35.08 6.52
C CYS A 11 6.77 36.06 7.36
N TRP A 12 6.31 35.61 8.54
CA TRP A 12 5.56 36.45 9.48
C TRP A 12 6.54 37.14 10.42
N THR A 13 6.81 38.42 10.20
CA THR A 13 7.49 39.27 11.19
C THR A 13 6.45 40.09 11.95
N ARG A 14 6.33 39.83 13.25
CA ARG A 14 5.49 40.58 14.19
C ARG A 14 6.29 41.80 14.68
N VAL A 15 5.91 43.01 14.25
CA VAL A 15 6.40 44.26 14.85
C VAL A 15 5.36 44.71 15.86
N SER A 16 5.72 44.67 17.14
CA SER A 16 4.90 45.23 18.22
C SER A 16 5.18 46.74 18.34
N SER A 17 4.16 47.56 18.11
CA SER A 17 4.14 48.95 18.56
C SER A 17 2.97 49.14 19.53
N PRO A 18 3.16 49.70 20.74
CA PRO A 18 2.10 49.95 21.69
C PRO A 18 1.51 51.33 21.43
N ASN A 19 0.47 51.40 20.60
CA ASN A 19 -0.62 52.40 20.60
C ASN A 19 -1.20 52.56 19.18
N SER A 20 -2.21 51.75 18.84
CA SER A 20 -3.18 52.10 17.80
C SER A 20 -4.49 51.35 18.01
N THR A 21 -5.57 52.09 18.25
CA THR A 21 -6.96 51.60 18.34
C THR A 21 -7.64 51.71 16.97
N VAL A 22 -7.38 50.75 16.07
CA VAL A 22 -8.17 50.49 14.84
C VAL A 22 -7.98 49.00 14.49
N PRO A 23 -9.01 48.24 14.03
CA PRO A 23 -8.81 46.88 13.58
C PRO A 23 -8.09 46.88 12.22
N GLU A 24 -6.79 46.57 12.20
CA GLU A 24 -6.02 46.47 10.96
C GLU A 24 -6.34 45.18 10.20
N ALA A 25 -6.83 45.35 8.97
CA ALA A 25 -6.91 44.30 7.97
C ALA A 25 -5.50 43.82 7.58
N CYS A 26 -5.32 42.49 7.54
CA CYS A 26 -4.08 41.84 7.09
C CYS A 26 -3.83 42.14 5.60
N THR A 27 -3.00 43.13 5.29
CA THR A 27 -2.56 43.44 3.92
C THR A 27 -1.20 42.79 3.67
N SER A 28 -1.14 41.89 2.68
CA SER A 28 0.13 41.31 2.23
C SER A 28 0.93 42.36 1.44
N ARG A 29 2.09 42.79 1.96
CA ARG A 29 3.06 43.57 1.18
C ARG A 29 4.09 42.64 0.54
N LEU A 30 4.13 42.63 -0.78
CA LEU A 30 5.25 42.08 -1.56
C LEU A 30 6.49 42.96 -1.35
N ALA A 31 7.52 42.42 -0.70
CA ALA A 31 8.78 43.14 -0.52
C ALA A 31 9.51 43.27 -1.87
N SER A 32 9.68 44.51 -2.36
CA SER A 32 10.51 44.81 -3.54
C SER A 32 12.00 44.77 -3.19
N GLN A 33 12.83 44.28 -4.12
CA GLN A 33 14.26 43.92 -3.96
C GLN A 33 15.25 45.07 -3.67
N ARG A 34 14.86 46.18 -3.02
CA ARG A 34 15.75 47.36 -2.91
C ARG A 34 16.70 47.37 -1.71
N HIS A 35 16.73 46.35 -0.84
CA HIS A 35 17.60 46.34 0.36
C HIS A 35 18.32 45.00 0.57
N CYS A 36 19.20 44.62 -0.37
CA CYS A 36 20.23 43.62 -0.10
C CYS A 36 21.62 44.22 -0.34
N PRO A 37 22.54 44.19 0.65
CA PRO A 37 23.90 44.70 0.46
C PRO A 37 24.68 43.82 -0.54
N ARG A 38 25.28 44.44 -1.56
CA ARG A 38 26.13 43.78 -2.57
C ARG A 38 27.50 43.40 -1.97
N LYS A 39 27.98 42.18 -2.22
CA LYS A 39 29.40 41.82 -2.08
C LYS A 39 30.22 42.50 -3.19
N THR A 40 31.20 43.32 -2.84
CA THR A 40 32.02 44.15 -3.75
C THR A 40 33.12 43.40 -4.52
N ARG A 41 32.97 42.11 -4.80
CA ARG A 41 33.92 41.36 -5.68
C ARG A 41 33.31 40.03 -6.15
N SER A 42 32.30 40.09 -7.03
CA SER A 42 31.90 38.99 -7.93
C SER A 42 30.68 39.41 -8.78
N ARG A 43 30.64 39.03 -10.07
CA ARG A 43 29.48 39.25 -10.97
C ARG A 43 28.42 38.12 -10.92
N SER A 44 28.53 37.16 -10.00
CA SER A 44 27.52 36.09 -9.83
C SER A 44 26.51 36.39 -8.70
N PRO A 45 25.20 36.08 -8.86
CA PRO A 45 24.20 36.26 -7.81
C PRO A 45 24.47 35.33 -6.62
N ALA A 46 24.26 35.82 -5.38
CA ALA A 46 24.41 35.02 -4.17
C ALA A 46 23.37 33.89 -4.14
N ARG A 47 23.82 32.62 -4.06
CA ARG A 47 22.93 31.44 -4.06
C ARG A 47 22.20 31.18 -2.75
N ASN A 48 22.59 31.79 -1.63
CA ASN A 48 21.98 31.55 -0.32
C ASN A 48 21.74 32.87 0.43
N CYS A 49 20.52 33.39 0.35
CA CYS A 49 19.99 34.37 1.30
C CYS A 49 19.01 33.65 2.23
N GLY A 50 19.24 33.71 3.55
CA GLY A 50 18.22 33.35 4.55
C GLY A 50 18.39 32.05 5.35
N LEU A 51 19.57 31.44 5.43
CA LEU A 51 19.81 30.37 6.41
C LEU A 51 20.57 30.91 7.64
N PRO A 52 20.04 30.78 8.87
CA PRO A 52 20.79 31.15 10.06
C PRO A 52 22.00 30.22 10.23
N LYS A 53 23.18 30.82 10.41
CA LYS A 53 24.41 30.11 10.79
C LYS A 53 24.17 29.41 12.13
N ARG A 54 24.54 28.13 12.22
CA ARG A 54 24.61 27.31 13.45
C ARG A 54 25.12 28.16 14.63
N SER A 55 24.24 28.56 15.53
CA SER A 55 24.63 29.02 16.86
C SER A 55 24.69 27.81 17.79
N ARG A 56 25.82 27.72 18.49
CA ARG A 56 26.16 26.68 19.44
C ARG A 56 25.51 27.07 20.77
N VAL A 57 24.24 26.70 20.98
CA VAL A 57 23.55 26.86 22.27
C VAL A 57 22.89 25.54 22.63
N LYS A 58 23.24 25.00 23.81
CA LYS A 58 22.61 23.80 24.39
C LYS A 58 21.14 24.11 24.70
N ASN A 59 20.21 23.44 24.04
CA ASN A 59 18.80 23.50 24.42
C ASN A 59 18.58 22.67 25.70
N SER A 60 18.12 23.33 26.76
CA SER A 60 17.55 22.68 27.93
C SER A 60 16.19 22.03 27.60
N LEU A 61 15.89 20.92 28.27
CA LEU A 61 14.66 20.14 28.17
C LEU A 61 13.39 21.00 28.27
N MET A 62 12.57 21.01 27.22
CA MET A 62 11.21 21.54 27.31
C MET A 62 10.33 20.57 28.11
N ARG A 63 9.91 21.02 29.30
CA ARG A 63 8.81 20.42 30.08
C ARG A 63 7.49 20.59 29.34
N LYS A 64 6.63 19.57 29.47
CA LYS A 64 5.21 19.53 29.06
C LYS A 64 4.51 20.88 29.21
N VAL A 65 3.91 21.37 28.13
CA VAL A 65 2.92 22.46 28.20
C VAL A 65 1.59 21.85 28.66
N SER A 66 1.23 22.10 29.91
CA SER A 66 -0.12 21.94 30.45
C SER A 66 -0.97 23.12 30.01
N VAL A 67 -2.10 22.86 29.36
CA VAL A 67 -3.11 23.87 29.03
C VAL A 67 -3.96 24.10 30.29
N LEU A 68 -3.81 25.26 30.92
CA LEU A 68 -4.71 25.75 31.97
C LEU A 68 -5.77 26.67 31.33
N PRO A 69 -7.06 26.57 31.71
CA PRO A 69 -8.09 27.49 31.26
C PRO A 69 -8.05 28.81 32.05
N CYS A 70 -8.24 29.95 31.36
CA CYS A 70 -8.36 31.25 32.01
C CYS A 70 -9.71 31.38 32.75
N PRO A 71 -9.73 31.90 34.00
CA PRO A 71 -10.94 32.08 34.79
C PRO A 71 -11.55 33.49 34.64
N GLY A 72 -12.88 33.56 34.72
CA GLY A 72 -13.59 34.64 35.44
C GLY A 72 -14.34 35.70 34.62
N ALA A 73 -15.65 35.49 34.47
CA ALA A 73 -16.76 36.46 34.64
C ALA A 73 -18.04 35.78 34.10
N GLY A 74 -19.13 35.54 34.82
CA GLY A 74 -19.61 35.95 36.13
C GLY A 74 -21.14 35.83 36.03
N TRP A 75 -21.72 34.83 36.68
CA TRP A 75 -23.16 34.55 36.63
C TRP A 75 -23.92 35.71 37.28
N LYS A 76 -24.81 36.36 36.53
CA LYS A 76 -25.91 37.14 37.09
C LYS A 76 -27.22 36.53 36.62
N LEU A 77 -27.81 35.74 37.52
CA LEU A 77 -29.22 35.47 37.58
C LEU A 77 -29.97 36.80 37.76
N LEU A 78 -30.84 37.14 36.84
CA LEU A 78 -31.91 38.10 37.07
C LEU A 78 -33.22 37.33 37.05
N MET A 79 -33.88 37.34 38.20
CA MET A 79 -35.29 37.01 38.33
C MET A 79 -36.10 38.07 37.59
N GLU A 80 -37.11 37.64 36.84
CA GLU A 80 -38.05 38.53 36.14
C GLU A 80 -39.37 38.54 36.92
N ASP A 81 -39.77 39.74 37.34
CA ASP A 81 -41.01 40.06 38.04
C ASP A 81 -42.22 39.93 37.10
N PRO A 82 -43.40 39.46 37.57
CA PRO A 82 -44.57 39.29 36.73
C PRO A 82 -45.42 40.56 36.76
N ASN A 83 -45.36 41.41 35.73
CA ASN A 83 -46.45 42.30 35.29
C ASN A 83 -46.00 43.26 34.19
N VAL A 84 -46.25 42.92 32.92
CA VAL A 84 -46.41 43.92 31.84
C VAL A 84 -47.52 43.44 30.88
N PRO A 85 -48.49 44.28 30.50
CA PRO A 85 -49.67 43.85 29.74
C PRO A 85 -49.38 43.54 28.27
N LEU A 86 -50.17 42.59 27.76
CA LEU A 86 -50.17 42.06 26.39
C LEU A 86 -50.50 43.16 25.35
N ALA A 87 -49.52 43.54 24.53
CA ALA A 87 -49.75 44.30 23.30
C ALA A 87 -49.81 43.33 22.11
N SER A 88 -51.02 43.15 21.57
CA SER A 88 -51.29 42.40 20.35
C SER A 88 -50.96 43.24 19.11
N THR A 89 -50.03 42.77 18.29
CA THR A 89 -50.02 43.07 16.85
C THR A 89 -49.53 41.86 16.03
N PRO A 90 -50.01 41.70 14.78
CA PRO A 90 -50.01 40.43 14.08
C PRO A 90 -48.88 40.32 13.06
N GLY A 91 -48.44 39.09 12.80
CA GLY A 91 -47.83 38.72 11.51
C GLY A 91 -46.31 38.82 11.44
N SER A 92 -45.64 37.72 11.74
CA SER A 92 -44.62 37.06 10.90
C SER A 92 -43.92 36.03 11.79
N GLY A 93 -44.44 34.81 11.79
CA GLY A 93 -43.68 33.69 12.32
C GLY A 93 -42.32 33.62 11.60
N PRO A 94 -41.25 33.17 12.27
CA PRO A 94 -40.01 32.85 11.57
C PRO A 94 -40.35 31.92 10.40
N PRO A 95 -39.69 32.03 9.23
CA PRO A 95 -39.98 31.13 8.13
C PRO A 95 -39.86 29.71 8.69
N LEU A 96 -40.97 28.97 8.61
CA LEU A 96 -40.98 27.53 8.84
C LEU A 96 -39.82 27.01 8.00
N LEU A 97 -38.75 26.58 8.66
CA LEU A 97 -37.73 25.75 8.05
C LEU A 97 -38.54 24.64 7.40
N ASP A 98 -38.61 24.69 6.08
CA ASP A 98 -39.26 23.68 5.28
C ASP A 98 -38.57 22.38 5.66
N SER A 99 -39.23 21.64 6.55
CA SER A 99 -38.92 20.28 6.91
C SER A 99 -39.31 19.40 5.73
N THR A 100 -38.87 19.77 4.52
CA THR A 100 -38.68 18.84 3.43
C THR A 100 -37.72 17.81 3.96
N ALA A 101 -38.34 16.74 4.42
CA ALA A 101 -37.77 15.53 4.94
C ALA A 101 -36.29 15.39 4.59
N LEU A 102 -35.44 15.24 5.61
CA LEU A 102 -34.30 14.35 5.53
C LEU A 102 -34.87 12.97 5.16
N ARG A 103 -35.20 12.79 3.89
CA ARG A 103 -35.72 11.57 3.31
C ARG A 103 -34.57 10.61 3.47
N ARG A 104 -34.61 9.81 4.53
CA ARG A 104 -33.69 8.69 4.69
C ARG A 104 -33.75 7.95 3.36
N PRO A 105 -32.61 7.77 2.66
CA PRO A 105 -32.63 7.08 1.39
C PRO A 105 -33.33 5.73 1.61
N PRO A 106 -34.19 5.28 0.67
CA PRO A 106 -34.87 4.00 0.81
C PRO A 106 -33.85 2.93 1.18
N PHE A 107 -34.20 2.01 2.08
CA PHE A 107 -33.28 1.05 2.70
C PHE A 107 -32.30 0.43 1.68
N PHE A 108 -32.80 0.01 0.52
CA PHE A 108 -32.00 -0.53 -0.58
C PHE A 108 -30.94 0.45 -1.11
N HIS A 109 -31.25 1.72 -1.31
CA HIS A 109 -30.26 2.74 -1.70
C HIS A 109 -29.18 2.91 -0.62
N SER A 110 -29.54 2.83 0.66
CA SER A 110 -28.56 2.92 1.76
C SER A 110 -27.65 1.68 1.86
N VAL A 111 -28.13 0.51 1.43
CA VAL A 111 -27.38 -0.76 1.44
C VAL A 111 -26.37 -0.83 0.29
N PHE A 112 -26.75 -0.34 -0.89
CA PHE A 112 -25.88 -0.40 -2.08
C PHE A 112 -24.98 0.84 -2.22
N VAL A 113 -25.49 2.04 -1.91
CA VAL A 113 -24.83 3.32 -2.20
C VAL A 113 -24.47 4.04 -0.90
N GLY A 114 -23.19 4.31 -0.72
CA GLY A 114 -22.64 5.19 0.32
C GLY A 114 -22.38 6.61 -0.20
N PRO A 115 -21.79 7.50 0.63
CA PRO A 115 -21.52 8.90 0.27
C PRO A 115 -20.66 9.07 -0.99
N GLU A 116 -19.82 8.07 -1.29
CA GLU A 116 -18.82 8.06 -2.38
C GLU A 116 -19.20 7.10 -3.53
N GLY A 117 -20.47 6.68 -3.63
CA GLY A 117 -20.94 5.70 -4.62
C GLY A 117 -21.12 4.29 -4.04
N LEU A 118 -20.85 3.23 -4.83
CA LEU A 118 -21.08 1.84 -4.41
C LEU A 118 -20.26 1.50 -3.16
N ARG A 119 -20.88 0.89 -2.13
CA ARG A 119 -20.16 0.50 -0.91
C ARG A 119 -19.05 -0.52 -1.20
N ALA A 120 -17.98 -0.47 -0.40
CA ALA A 120 -16.79 -1.33 -0.57
C ALA A 120 -17.11 -2.83 -0.67
N ALA A 121 -18.07 -3.33 0.11
CA ALA A 121 -18.47 -4.74 0.09
C ALA A 121 -19.01 -5.17 -1.28
N TRP A 122 -19.91 -4.38 -1.89
CA TRP A 122 -20.47 -4.67 -3.20
C TRP A 122 -19.46 -4.51 -4.33
N ARG A 123 -18.57 -3.52 -4.21
CA ARG A 123 -17.44 -3.33 -5.14
C ARG A 123 -16.53 -4.55 -5.19
N ILE A 124 -16.24 -5.16 -4.04
CA ILE A 124 -15.46 -6.40 -3.94
C ILE A 124 -16.27 -7.58 -4.48
N LEU A 125 -17.55 -7.69 -4.12
CA LEU A 125 -18.39 -8.79 -4.58
C LEU A 125 -18.48 -8.83 -6.11
N PHE A 126 -18.78 -7.70 -6.77
CA PHE A 126 -18.83 -7.64 -8.23
C PHE A 126 -17.46 -7.92 -8.85
N TYR A 127 -16.39 -7.39 -8.27
CA TYR A 127 -15.04 -7.68 -8.73
C TYR A 127 -14.70 -9.17 -8.69
N LEU A 128 -14.95 -9.84 -7.55
CA LEU A 128 -14.68 -11.27 -7.39
C LEU A 128 -15.61 -12.13 -8.26
N ALA A 129 -16.88 -11.76 -8.40
CA ALA A 129 -17.82 -12.46 -9.28
C ALA A 129 -17.40 -12.38 -10.75
N MET A 130 -16.98 -11.18 -11.21
CA MET A 130 -16.44 -11.01 -12.56
C MET A 130 -15.12 -11.78 -12.73
N ALA A 131 -14.23 -11.76 -11.73
CA ALA A 131 -12.98 -12.51 -11.78
C ALA A 131 -13.22 -14.01 -11.92
N TRP A 132 -14.10 -14.56 -11.08
CA TRP A 132 -14.51 -15.96 -11.17
C TRP A 132 -15.14 -16.29 -12.54
N MET A 133 -16.00 -15.42 -13.07
CA MET A 133 -16.64 -15.63 -14.36
C MET A 133 -15.63 -15.61 -15.52
N VAL A 134 -14.69 -14.66 -15.52
CA VAL A 134 -13.65 -14.58 -16.56
C VAL A 134 -12.73 -15.80 -16.49
N ASP A 135 -12.29 -16.17 -15.27
CA ASP A 135 -11.49 -17.38 -15.05
C ASP A 135 -12.21 -18.62 -15.58
N TYR A 136 -13.47 -18.83 -15.18
CA TYR A 136 -14.28 -19.97 -15.61
C TYR A 136 -14.43 -20.03 -17.14
N VAL A 137 -14.77 -18.92 -17.80
CA VAL A 137 -14.96 -18.87 -19.25
C VAL A 137 -13.66 -19.16 -20.00
N LEU A 138 -12.55 -18.56 -19.57
CA LEU A 138 -11.24 -18.77 -20.20
C LEU A 138 -10.73 -20.18 -19.98
N SER A 139 -10.83 -20.71 -18.75
CA SER A 139 -10.44 -22.08 -18.42
C SER A 139 -11.28 -23.11 -19.18
N PHE A 140 -12.59 -22.85 -19.35
CA PHE A 140 -13.45 -23.69 -20.18
C PHE A 140 -13.04 -23.64 -21.66
N ALA A 141 -12.82 -22.45 -22.21
CA ALA A 141 -12.41 -22.27 -23.60
C ALA A 141 -11.03 -22.90 -23.90
N LEU A 142 -10.14 -22.93 -22.91
CA LEU A 142 -8.79 -23.47 -23.00
C LEU A 142 -8.66 -24.88 -22.39
N ALA A 143 -9.77 -25.54 -22.04
CA ALA A 143 -9.77 -26.84 -21.37
C ALA A 143 -8.89 -27.90 -22.06
N PRO A 144 -8.83 -28.02 -23.40
CA PRO A 144 -7.92 -28.97 -24.06
C PRO A 144 -6.44 -28.68 -23.77
N MET A 145 -6.07 -27.42 -23.56
CA MET A 145 -4.71 -26.98 -23.24
C MET A 145 -4.41 -27.06 -21.73
N LEU A 146 -5.44 -27.16 -20.89
CA LEU A 146 -5.36 -27.21 -19.43
C LEU A 146 -5.66 -28.60 -18.85
N SER A 147 -5.67 -29.64 -19.69
CA SER A 147 -5.98 -31.00 -19.26
C SER A 147 -4.99 -31.51 -18.20
N PRO A 148 -5.47 -32.18 -17.13
CA PRO A 148 -4.62 -32.79 -16.12
C PRO A 148 -3.78 -33.95 -16.67
N ASP A 149 -4.17 -34.54 -17.81
CA ASP A 149 -3.46 -35.67 -18.44
C ASP A 149 -2.24 -35.23 -19.26
N LEU A 150 -1.90 -33.94 -19.26
CA LEU A 150 -0.73 -33.43 -19.96
C LEU A 150 0.56 -33.80 -19.22
N HIS A 151 1.58 -34.14 -20.00
CA HIS A 151 2.88 -34.55 -19.48
C HIS A 151 4.03 -33.75 -20.11
N GLY A 152 5.18 -33.72 -19.42
CA GLY A 152 6.41 -33.10 -19.93
C GLY A 152 6.22 -31.62 -20.31
N LYS A 153 6.60 -31.25 -21.54
CA LYS A 153 6.53 -29.86 -22.02
C LYS A 153 5.10 -29.32 -22.10
N ALA A 154 4.13 -30.16 -22.42
CA ALA A 154 2.74 -29.74 -22.53
C ALA A 154 2.18 -29.35 -21.16
N LEU A 155 2.59 -30.05 -20.09
CA LEU A 155 2.24 -29.70 -18.72
C LEU A 155 2.86 -28.36 -18.28
N LEU A 156 4.11 -28.09 -18.68
CA LEU A 156 4.74 -26.80 -18.38
C LEU A 156 4.02 -25.67 -19.12
N LEU A 157 3.64 -25.88 -20.38
CA LEU A 157 2.87 -24.89 -21.12
C LEU A 157 1.48 -24.68 -20.50
N SER A 158 0.79 -25.75 -20.10
CA SER A 158 -0.55 -25.64 -19.48
C SER A 158 -0.51 -24.84 -18.19
N ARG A 159 0.48 -25.08 -17.32
CA ARG A 159 0.68 -24.29 -16.09
C ARG A 159 0.93 -22.80 -16.37
N LEU A 160 1.71 -22.49 -17.41
CA LEU A 160 1.94 -21.09 -17.79
C LEU A 160 0.65 -20.44 -18.30
N VAL A 161 -0.13 -21.16 -19.11
CA VAL A 161 -1.43 -20.71 -19.62
C VAL A 161 -2.42 -20.50 -18.48
N ASP A 162 -2.47 -21.41 -17.51
CA ASP A 162 -3.34 -21.30 -16.34
C ASP A 162 -3.07 -20.01 -15.55
N TYR A 163 -1.82 -19.70 -15.24
CA TYR A 163 -1.50 -18.43 -14.57
C TYR A 163 -1.73 -17.19 -15.44
N LEU A 164 -1.59 -17.28 -16.78
CA LEU A 164 -1.99 -16.20 -17.68
C LEU A 164 -3.50 -15.96 -17.63
N VAL A 165 -4.31 -17.03 -17.55
CA VAL A 165 -5.75 -16.95 -17.33
C VAL A 165 -6.05 -16.26 -16.01
N GLN A 166 -5.42 -16.67 -14.92
CA GLN A 166 -5.60 -16.06 -13.60
C GLN A 166 -5.25 -14.57 -13.58
N VAL A 167 -4.08 -14.17 -14.10
CA VAL A 167 -3.70 -12.75 -14.22
C VAL A 167 -4.75 -11.96 -15.01
N THR A 168 -5.23 -12.52 -16.12
CA THR A 168 -6.26 -11.89 -16.95
C THR A 168 -7.58 -11.75 -16.19
N ALA A 169 -8.00 -12.82 -15.50
CA ALA A 169 -9.22 -12.87 -14.71
C ALA A 169 -9.21 -11.90 -13.52
N ILE A 170 -8.04 -11.51 -13.02
CA ILE A 170 -7.91 -10.56 -11.91
C ILE A 170 -7.79 -9.13 -12.45
N ILE A 171 -6.98 -8.89 -13.48
CA ILE A 171 -6.69 -7.55 -14.01
C ILE A 171 -7.88 -6.98 -14.82
N LEU A 172 -8.54 -7.81 -15.64
CA LEU A 172 -9.62 -7.35 -16.51
C LEU A 172 -10.82 -6.80 -15.72
N PRO A 173 -11.36 -7.50 -14.70
CA PRO A 173 -12.41 -6.95 -13.85
C PRO A 173 -12.00 -5.70 -13.08
N ALA A 174 -10.75 -5.61 -12.61
CA ALA A 174 -10.27 -4.40 -11.97
C ALA A 174 -10.26 -3.21 -12.94
N PHE A 175 -9.95 -3.44 -14.22
CA PHE A 175 -10.05 -2.41 -15.25
C PHE A 175 -11.50 -1.98 -15.51
N VAL A 176 -12.44 -2.94 -15.57
CA VAL A 176 -13.87 -2.66 -15.68
C VAL A 176 -14.36 -1.85 -14.47
N MET A 177 -13.98 -2.24 -13.25
CA MET A 177 -14.30 -1.50 -12.04
C MET A 177 -13.67 -0.10 -12.02
N ALA A 178 -12.43 0.06 -12.50
CA ALA A 178 -11.81 1.37 -12.67
C ALA A 178 -12.67 2.32 -13.52
N ARG A 179 -13.24 1.80 -14.63
CA ARG A 179 -14.12 2.57 -15.52
C ARG A 179 -15.46 2.89 -14.88
N ILE A 180 -16.07 1.92 -14.18
CA ILE A 180 -17.33 2.13 -13.44
C ILE A 180 -17.15 3.21 -12.36
N GLU A 181 -16.02 3.16 -11.66
CA GLU A 181 -15.69 4.09 -10.57
C GLU A 181 -15.10 5.41 -11.06
N LYS A 182 -14.88 5.58 -12.37
CA LYS A 182 -14.23 6.75 -12.99
C LYS A 182 -12.87 7.07 -12.34
N ARG A 183 -12.07 6.03 -12.07
CA ARG A 183 -10.73 6.13 -11.47
C ARG A 183 -9.67 5.67 -12.45
N GLU A 184 -8.51 6.31 -12.36
CA GLU A 184 -7.31 5.84 -13.04
C GLU A 184 -6.90 4.48 -12.50
N PHE A 185 -6.52 3.54 -13.38
CA PHE A 185 -6.15 2.18 -12.97
C PHE A 185 -4.92 2.15 -12.05
N ASP A 186 -4.02 3.11 -12.23
CA ASP A 186 -2.78 3.25 -11.46
C ASP A 186 -3.03 3.44 -9.95
N VAL A 187 -4.23 3.89 -9.54
CA VAL A 187 -4.59 4.05 -8.11
C VAL A 187 -4.68 2.73 -7.36
N TYR A 188 -4.77 1.59 -8.06
CA TYR A 188 -4.74 0.26 -7.43
C TYR A 188 -3.31 -0.25 -7.23
N GLY A 189 -2.32 0.64 -7.25
CA GLY A 189 -0.92 0.32 -6.94
C GLY A 189 -0.14 -0.28 -8.10
N LEU A 190 -0.71 -0.38 -9.32
CA LEU A 190 -0.02 -0.93 -10.50
C LEU A 190 0.21 0.13 -11.60
N PRO A 191 1.01 1.18 -11.36
CA PRO A 191 1.23 2.23 -12.33
C PRO A 191 1.99 1.75 -13.57
N ARG A 192 1.33 1.85 -14.72
CA ARG A 192 1.77 1.25 -15.99
C ARG A 192 3.08 1.84 -16.52
N HIS A 193 3.27 3.15 -16.35
CA HIS A 193 4.46 3.87 -16.82
C HIS A 193 5.74 3.48 -16.06
N SER A 194 5.62 2.82 -14.91
CA SER A 194 6.73 2.35 -14.08
C SER A 194 6.85 0.83 -14.03
N ALA A 195 6.11 0.13 -14.89
CA ALA A 195 6.15 -1.33 -15.00
C ALA A 195 7.57 -1.81 -15.26
N PHE A 196 7.99 -2.83 -14.50
CA PHE A 196 9.35 -3.38 -14.55
C PHE A 196 10.47 -2.33 -14.36
N GLY A 197 10.14 -1.18 -13.76
CA GLY A 197 11.08 -0.12 -13.47
C GLY A 197 11.90 -0.38 -12.21
N LYS A 198 12.42 0.70 -11.62
CA LYS A 198 13.31 0.63 -10.44
C LYS A 198 12.74 -0.20 -9.29
N PHE A 199 11.47 0.01 -8.92
CA PHE A 199 10.87 -0.68 -7.77
C PHE A 199 10.80 -2.19 -7.97
N PHE A 200 10.51 -2.67 -9.19
CA PHE A 200 10.50 -4.08 -9.52
C PHE A 200 11.87 -4.73 -9.28
N TRP A 201 12.92 -4.18 -9.88
CA TRP A 201 14.26 -4.76 -9.76
C TRP A 201 14.83 -4.65 -8.35
N VAL A 202 14.53 -3.56 -7.63
CA VAL A 202 14.91 -3.45 -6.21
C VAL A 202 14.17 -4.51 -5.38
N GLY A 203 12.88 -4.72 -5.63
CA GLY A 203 12.12 -5.81 -5.02
C GLY A 203 12.73 -7.18 -5.32
N ALA A 204 13.06 -7.44 -6.58
CA ALA A 204 13.67 -8.70 -7.01
C ALA A 204 15.03 -8.98 -6.35
N ILE A 205 15.85 -7.94 -6.17
CA ILE A 205 17.10 -8.07 -5.42
C ILE A 205 16.81 -8.41 -3.95
N TRP A 206 15.82 -7.76 -3.33
CA TRP A 206 15.44 -8.05 -1.95
C TRP A 206 14.92 -9.49 -1.79
N GLY A 207 14.10 -9.99 -2.71
CA GLY A 207 13.59 -11.36 -2.67
C GLY A 207 14.72 -12.38 -2.76
N ILE A 208 15.59 -12.31 -3.79
CA ILE A 208 16.74 -13.22 -3.91
C ILE A 208 17.67 -13.14 -2.69
N VAL A 209 18.03 -11.94 -2.24
CA VAL A 209 18.93 -11.77 -1.09
C VAL A 209 18.33 -12.37 0.17
N SER A 210 17.03 -12.20 0.39
CA SER A 210 16.38 -12.67 1.61
C SER A 210 16.20 -14.19 1.64
N ILE A 211 15.84 -14.84 0.52
CA ILE A 211 15.83 -16.31 0.47
C ILE A 211 17.24 -16.89 0.59
N THR A 212 18.23 -16.26 -0.05
CA THR A 212 19.63 -16.65 0.09
C THR A 212 20.07 -16.58 1.56
N LEU A 213 19.74 -15.49 2.24
CA LEU A 213 20.07 -15.29 3.65
C LEU A 213 19.40 -16.34 4.54
N LEU A 214 18.12 -16.66 4.29
CA LEU A 214 17.41 -17.71 5.01
C LEU A 214 18.12 -19.07 4.86
N LEU A 215 18.47 -19.45 3.63
CA LEU A 215 19.17 -20.71 3.36
C LEU A 215 20.59 -20.73 3.94
N LEU A 216 21.29 -19.59 3.96
CA LEU A 216 22.59 -19.48 4.63
C LEU A 216 22.47 -19.61 6.15
N MET A 217 21.42 -19.08 6.77
CA MET A 217 21.14 -19.28 8.20
C MET A 217 20.84 -20.75 8.50
N MET A 218 20.02 -21.40 7.66
CA MET A 218 19.76 -22.84 7.77
C MET A 218 21.04 -23.67 7.57
N ARG A 219 21.90 -23.27 6.63
CA ARG A 219 23.21 -23.87 6.41
C ARG A 219 24.10 -23.74 7.66
N GLY A 220 24.15 -22.56 8.26
CA GLY A 220 24.89 -22.31 9.50
C GLY A 220 24.37 -23.10 10.70
N ALA A 221 23.07 -23.39 10.72
CA ALA A 221 22.42 -24.26 11.70
C ALA A 221 22.56 -25.76 11.38
N GLY A 222 23.28 -26.14 10.31
CA GLY A 222 23.44 -27.54 9.89
C GLY A 222 22.20 -28.18 9.28
N ALA A 223 21.17 -27.39 8.94
CA ALA A 223 19.87 -27.87 8.48
C ALA A 223 19.70 -27.90 6.95
N PHE A 224 20.60 -27.23 6.22
CA PHE A 224 20.56 -27.12 4.77
C PHE A 224 21.95 -27.33 4.15
N TYR A 225 21.98 -27.98 3.00
CA TYR A 225 23.21 -28.29 2.26
C TYR A 225 23.01 -27.94 0.79
N PHE A 226 23.85 -27.03 0.29
CA PHE A 226 23.94 -26.74 -1.14
C PHE A 226 24.60 -27.92 -1.85
N GLY A 227 23.87 -28.58 -2.75
CA GLY A 227 24.45 -29.58 -3.64
C GLY A 227 25.04 -28.98 -4.91
N GLY A 228 25.63 -29.83 -5.75
CA GLY A 228 26.06 -29.44 -7.09
C GLY A 228 24.89 -29.13 -8.03
N PHE A 229 25.20 -28.75 -9.27
CA PHE A 229 24.17 -28.45 -10.27
C PHE A 229 23.54 -29.73 -10.84
N ALA A 230 22.21 -29.75 -10.88
CA ALA A 230 21.39 -30.75 -11.58
C ALA A 230 21.26 -30.41 -13.07
N LEU A 231 21.21 -29.13 -13.43
CA LEU A 231 21.08 -28.66 -14.81
C LEU A 231 22.36 -28.00 -15.34
N HIS A 232 22.61 -28.19 -16.63
CA HIS A 232 23.79 -27.67 -17.32
C HIS A 232 23.44 -27.09 -18.70
N GLY A 233 24.29 -26.21 -19.21
CA GLY A 233 24.21 -25.64 -20.56
C GLY A 233 22.88 -24.94 -20.85
N ILE A 234 22.39 -25.07 -22.09
CA ILE A 234 21.17 -24.39 -22.55
C ILE A 234 19.91 -24.79 -21.78
N ARG A 235 19.88 -25.99 -21.18
CA ARG A 235 18.72 -26.45 -20.39
C ARG A 235 18.54 -25.59 -19.13
N MET A 236 19.64 -25.22 -18.47
CA MET A 236 19.62 -24.29 -17.33
C MET A 236 18.95 -22.98 -17.72
N LEU A 237 19.37 -22.37 -18.83
CA LEU A 237 18.81 -21.09 -19.28
C LEU A 237 17.32 -21.19 -19.65
N LYS A 238 16.91 -22.30 -20.29
CA LYS A 238 15.49 -22.54 -20.64
C LYS A 238 14.62 -22.66 -19.40
N PHE A 239 15.03 -23.44 -18.40
CA PHE A 239 14.26 -23.57 -17.16
C PHE A 239 14.32 -22.29 -16.31
N ALA A 240 15.46 -21.61 -16.26
CA ALA A 240 15.58 -20.30 -15.60
C ALA A 240 14.58 -19.30 -16.16
N ALA A 241 14.49 -19.19 -17.49
CA ALA A 241 13.56 -18.30 -18.18
C ALA A 241 12.11 -18.72 -17.99
N TYR A 242 11.81 -20.01 -18.09
CA TYR A 242 10.46 -20.54 -17.88
C TYR A 242 9.96 -20.24 -16.47
N TRP A 243 10.71 -20.64 -15.44
CA TRP A 243 10.32 -20.40 -14.05
C TRP A 243 10.31 -18.91 -13.72
N GLY A 244 11.19 -18.11 -14.33
CA GLY A 244 11.17 -16.65 -14.16
C GLY A 244 9.89 -16.02 -14.69
N ALA A 245 9.42 -16.47 -15.86
CA ALA A 245 8.13 -16.03 -16.39
C ALA A 245 6.96 -16.55 -15.54
N PHE A 246 7.02 -17.81 -15.12
CA PHE A 246 5.98 -18.43 -14.28
C PHE A 246 5.79 -17.69 -12.97
N PHE A 247 6.85 -17.51 -12.16
CA PHE A 247 6.75 -16.83 -10.87
C PHE A 247 6.50 -15.32 -11.00
N LEU A 248 6.84 -14.72 -12.14
CA LEU A 248 6.38 -13.36 -12.43
C LEU A 248 4.85 -13.32 -12.57
N LEU A 249 4.23 -14.31 -13.23
CA LEU A 249 2.77 -14.37 -13.34
C LEU A 249 2.12 -14.67 -11.98
N VAL A 250 2.69 -15.58 -11.18
CA VAL A 250 2.28 -15.85 -9.79
C VAL A 250 2.27 -14.55 -8.99
N GLY A 251 3.42 -13.87 -8.90
CA GLY A 251 3.54 -12.61 -8.18
C GLY A 251 2.60 -11.52 -8.71
N CYS A 252 2.40 -11.43 -10.03
CA CYS A 252 1.41 -10.50 -10.59
C CYS A 252 -0.02 -10.82 -10.14
N ALA A 253 -0.43 -12.08 -10.22
CA ALA A 253 -1.77 -12.54 -9.87
C ALA A 253 -2.04 -12.32 -8.38
N GLU A 254 -1.17 -12.84 -7.53
CA GLU A 254 -1.38 -12.84 -6.09
C GLU A 254 -1.27 -11.43 -5.49
N GLU A 255 -0.22 -10.67 -5.83
CA GLU A 255 -0.05 -9.33 -5.29
C GLU A 255 -1.17 -8.40 -5.73
N PHE A 256 -1.63 -8.50 -6.98
CA PHE A 256 -2.73 -7.66 -7.45
C PHE A 256 -4.08 -8.11 -6.90
N LEU A 257 -4.35 -9.42 -6.77
CA LEU A 257 -5.57 -9.94 -6.18
C LEU A 257 -5.72 -9.53 -4.72
N PHE A 258 -4.64 -9.54 -3.92
CA PHE A 258 -4.72 -9.26 -2.49
C PHE A 258 -4.39 -7.82 -2.10
N ARG A 259 -3.50 -7.13 -2.83
CA ARG A 259 -3.02 -5.78 -2.49
C ARG A 259 -3.37 -4.71 -3.53
N GLY A 260 -3.83 -5.11 -4.71
CA GLY A 260 -4.30 -4.20 -5.74
C GLY A 260 -5.70 -3.68 -5.47
N TYR A 261 -6.66 -4.07 -6.32
CA TYR A 261 -8.02 -3.56 -6.26
C TYR A 261 -8.73 -3.88 -4.92
N THR A 262 -8.51 -5.07 -4.37
CA THR A 262 -9.15 -5.54 -3.13
C THR A 262 -8.72 -4.73 -1.91
N LEU A 263 -7.42 -4.67 -1.60
CA LEU A 263 -6.90 -3.89 -0.48
C LEU A 263 -7.26 -2.41 -0.61
N TYR A 264 -7.17 -1.84 -1.82
CA TYR A 264 -7.63 -0.47 -2.06
C TYR A 264 -9.09 -0.31 -1.64
N THR A 265 -9.96 -1.19 -2.11
CA THR A 265 -11.39 -1.12 -1.86
C THR A 265 -11.75 -1.37 -0.39
N VAL A 266 -11.16 -2.38 0.26
CA VAL A 266 -11.35 -2.65 1.69
C VAL A 266 -10.87 -1.45 2.52
N THR A 267 -9.74 -0.83 2.14
CA THR A 267 -9.20 0.35 2.82
C THR A 267 -10.19 1.53 2.82
N THR A 268 -11.00 1.69 1.76
CA THR A 268 -12.03 2.75 1.75
C THR A 268 -13.13 2.54 2.80
N GLY A 269 -13.32 1.31 3.30
CA GLY A 269 -14.34 1.01 4.30
C GLY A 269 -13.84 1.00 5.76
N MET A 270 -12.62 0.52 6.01
CA MET A 270 -12.10 0.30 7.38
C MET A 270 -10.72 0.90 7.65
N GLY A 271 -10.15 1.65 6.71
CA GLY A 271 -8.80 2.19 6.81
C GLY A 271 -7.72 1.15 6.46
N PHE A 272 -6.49 1.65 6.29
CA PHE A 272 -5.41 0.86 5.66
C PHE A 272 -4.93 -0.31 6.54
N TRP A 273 -4.64 -0.06 7.82
CA TRP A 273 -4.04 -1.10 8.67
C TRP A 273 -4.98 -2.26 8.98
N PRO A 274 -6.27 -2.04 9.34
CA PRO A 274 -7.21 -3.14 9.47
C PRO A 274 -7.39 -3.92 8.16
N ALA A 275 -7.47 -3.23 7.02
CA ALA A 275 -7.55 -3.86 5.71
C ALA A 275 -6.30 -4.70 5.39
N ALA A 276 -5.10 -4.17 5.67
CA ALA A 276 -3.84 -4.88 5.47
C ALA A 276 -3.75 -6.14 6.32
N ILE A 277 -4.16 -6.10 7.59
CA ILE A 277 -4.21 -7.29 8.46
C ILE A 277 -5.19 -8.31 7.89
N LEU A 278 -6.41 -7.90 7.55
CA LEU A 278 -7.43 -8.79 6.98
C LEU A 278 -6.94 -9.46 5.70
N MET A 279 -6.45 -8.70 4.73
CA MET A 279 -5.97 -9.23 3.46
C MET A 279 -4.76 -10.16 3.64
N SER A 280 -3.90 -9.89 4.62
CA SER A 280 -2.74 -10.73 4.91
C SER A 280 -3.12 -12.05 5.59
N LEU A 281 -4.10 -12.04 6.49
CA LEU A 281 -4.64 -13.28 7.06
C LEU A 281 -5.36 -14.12 6.01
N LEU A 282 -6.12 -13.51 5.10
CA LEU A 282 -6.75 -14.22 3.98
C LEU A 282 -5.70 -14.84 3.05
N PHE A 283 -4.60 -14.13 2.81
CA PHE A 283 -3.49 -14.63 2.00
C PHE A 283 -2.85 -15.88 2.62
N GLY A 284 -2.48 -15.83 3.90
CA GLY A 284 -1.99 -17.02 4.61
C GLY A 284 -3.02 -18.14 4.70
N GLY A 285 -4.31 -17.81 4.84
CA GLY A 285 -5.40 -18.78 4.85
C GLY A 285 -5.57 -19.52 3.51
N VAL A 286 -5.38 -18.84 2.38
CA VAL A 286 -5.46 -19.48 1.06
C VAL A 286 -4.28 -20.44 0.84
N HIS A 287 -3.10 -20.11 1.38
CA HIS A 287 -1.92 -20.97 1.29
C HIS A 287 -2.12 -22.32 1.97
N LEU A 288 -2.90 -22.39 3.06
CA LEU A 288 -3.22 -23.66 3.73
C LEU A 288 -3.95 -24.68 2.84
N ARG A 289 -4.40 -24.28 1.65
CA ARG A 289 -4.98 -25.18 0.63
C ARG A 289 -3.92 -25.84 -0.25
N ASN A 290 -2.67 -25.36 -0.21
CA ASN A 290 -1.57 -25.91 -0.97
C ASN A 290 -1.18 -27.29 -0.40
N PRO A 291 -0.99 -28.32 -1.25
CA PRO A 291 -0.52 -29.61 -0.79
C PRO A 291 0.85 -29.49 -0.11
N GLY A 292 0.96 -29.97 1.13
CA GLY A 292 2.21 -29.92 1.90
C GLY A 292 2.39 -28.67 2.76
N GLU A 293 1.46 -27.71 2.70
CA GLU A 293 1.45 -26.52 3.55
C GLU A 293 1.01 -26.83 4.99
N ASN A 294 1.45 -26.03 5.96
CA ASN A 294 1.03 -26.15 7.35
C ASN A 294 0.76 -24.79 8.01
N TYR A 295 0.31 -24.77 9.26
CA TYR A 295 -0.02 -23.53 9.97
C TYR A 295 1.18 -22.58 10.16
N VAL A 296 2.40 -23.10 10.24
CA VAL A 296 3.61 -22.28 10.38
C VAL A 296 3.92 -21.57 9.06
N GLY A 297 3.88 -22.30 7.94
CA GLY A 297 4.06 -21.69 6.62
C GLY A 297 2.91 -20.75 6.25
N GLY A 298 1.66 -21.11 6.55
CA GLY A 298 0.52 -20.19 6.41
C GLY A 298 0.64 -18.92 7.25
N LEU A 299 1.20 -19.00 8.46
CA LEU A 299 1.54 -17.82 9.26
C LEU A 299 2.70 -17.02 8.63
N GLY A 300 3.72 -17.69 8.10
CA GLY A 300 4.80 -17.09 7.32
C GLY A 300 4.27 -16.29 6.13
N ALA A 301 3.41 -16.91 5.32
CA ALA A 301 2.70 -16.30 4.20
C ALA A 301 1.88 -15.08 4.64
N ALA A 302 1.13 -15.17 5.75
CA ALA A 302 0.40 -14.03 6.29
C ALA A 302 1.34 -12.87 6.67
N LEU A 303 2.46 -13.16 7.33
CA LEU A 303 3.38 -12.11 7.79
C LEU A 303 4.16 -11.46 6.63
N ILE A 304 4.63 -12.23 5.64
CA ILE A 304 5.26 -11.66 4.45
C ILE A 304 4.23 -10.88 3.62
N GLY A 305 2.99 -11.37 3.55
CA GLY A 305 1.88 -10.66 2.93
C GLY A 305 1.55 -9.32 3.61
N PHE A 306 1.74 -9.24 4.93
CA PHE A 306 1.61 -8.00 5.69
C PHE A 306 2.78 -7.05 5.45
N PHE A 307 4.00 -7.59 5.35
CA PHE A 307 5.17 -6.83 4.89
C PHE A 307 4.94 -6.24 3.49
N PHE A 308 4.39 -6.98 2.53
CA PHE A 308 4.08 -6.42 1.21
C PHE A 308 3.05 -5.29 1.27
N CYS A 309 2.06 -5.35 2.17
CA CYS A 309 1.18 -4.21 2.44
C CYS A 309 1.98 -2.98 2.91
N LEU A 310 2.94 -3.14 3.83
CA LEU A 310 3.85 -2.04 4.22
C LEU A 310 4.59 -1.50 2.99
N THR A 311 5.15 -2.35 2.14
CA THR A 311 5.89 -1.90 0.95
C THR A 311 5.03 -1.06 0.03
N LEU A 312 3.77 -1.47 -0.17
CA LEU A 312 2.80 -0.71 -0.92
C LEU A 312 2.46 0.61 -0.22
N ARG A 313 2.20 0.62 1.10
CA ARG A 313 1.93 1.86 1.85
C ARG A 313 3.03 2.89 1.66
N ARG A 314 4.30 2.47 1.68
CA ARG A 314 5.45 3.39 1.62
C ARG A 314 5.82 3.80 0.20
N THR A 315 5.68 2.92 -0.77
CA THR A 315 6.09 3.20 -2.15
C THR A 315 4.94 3.75 -2.99
N GLY A 316 3.73 3.24 -2.79
CA GLY A 316 2.60 3.40 -3.70
C GLY A 316 2.68 2.53 -4.96
N HIS A 317 3.63 1.58 -5.01
CA HIS A 317 3.86 0.71 -6.16
C HIS A 317 3.89 -0.76 -5.72
N LEU A 318 2.99 -1.58 -6.25
CA LEU A 318 3.01 -3.04 -6.13
C LEU A 318 4.22 -3.66 -6.80
N TRP A 319 4.85 -2.96 -7.75
CA TRP A 319 6.02 -3.48 -8.47
C TRP A 319 7.15 -3.96 -7.55
N PHE A 320 7.35 -3.33 -6.38
CA PHE A 320 8.31 -3.84 -5.40
C PHE A 320 7.91 -5.21 -4.87
N ALA A 321 6.66 -5.37 -4.43
CA ALA A 321 6.14 -6.64 -3.90
C ALA A 321 6.14 -7.72 -4.99
N ILE A 322 5.69 -7.41 -6.21
CA ILE A 322 5.71 -8.33 -7.36
C ILE A 322 7.13 -8.80 -7.66
N GLY A 323 8.09 -7.87 -7.72
CA GLY A 323 9.49 -8.22 -7.96
C GLY A 323 10.07 -9.10 -6.85
N PHE A 324 9.80 -8.74 -5.59
CA PHE A 324 10.22 -9.52 -4.44
C PHE A 324 9.65 -10.94 -4.52
N HIS A 325 8.33 -11.06 -4.57
CA HIS A 325 7.59 -12.32 -4.56
C HIS A 325 8.08 -13.22 -5.69
N ALA A 326 8.06 -12.75 -6.95
CA ALA A 326 8.50 -13.54 -8.10
C ALA A 326 9.94 -14.05 -7.98
N SER A 327 10.83 -13.23 -7.42
CA SER A 327 12.24 -13.58 -7.28
C SER A 327 12.53 -14.50 -6.09
N TRP A 328 11.72 -14.40 -5.03
CA TRP A 328 11.80 -15.27 -3.86
C TRP A 328 11.41 -16.70 -4.25
N ASP A 329 10.27 -16.86 -4.92
CA ASP A 329 9.77 -18.14 -5.41
C ASP A 329 10.71 -18.74 -6.47
N TRP A 330 11.14 -17.92 -7.45
CA TRP A 330 12.12 -18.35 -8.44
C TRP A 330 13.43 -18.79 -7.77
N GLY A 331 13.83 -18.09 -6.71
CA GLY A 331 14.95 -18.43 -5.85
C GLY A 331 14.77 -19.79 -5.20
N GLN A 332 13.65 -20.03 -4.50
CA GLN A 332 13.37 -21.32 -3.87
C GLN A 332 13.29 -22.45 -4.88
N SER A 333 12.36 -22.32 -5.81
CA SER A 333 11.93 -23.37 -6.71
C SER A 333 13.02 -23.69 -7.74
N PHE A 334 13.43 -22.70 -8.54
CA PHE A 334 14.41 -22.96 -9.60
C PHE A 334 15.85 -22.94 -9.08
N LEU A 335 16.28 -21.84 -8.46
CA LEU A 335 17.69 -21.63 -8.13
C LEU A 335 18.17 -22.62 -7.06
N TYR A 336 17.49 -22.65 -5.91
CA TYR A 336 17.89 -23.44 -4.76
C TYR A 336 17.28 -24.84 -4.72
N SER A 337 16.29 -25.13 -5.56
CA SER A 337 15.72 -26.47 -5.69
C SER A 337 15.14 -27.00 -4.38
N VAL A 338 14.36 -26.14 -3.72
CA VAL A 338 13.69 -26.41 -2.45
C VAL A 338 12.19 -26.25 -2.62
N PRO A 339 11.38 -26.86 -1.73
CA PRO A 339 9.94 -26.68 -1.79
C PRO A 339 9.54 -25.21 -1.59
N ASP A 340 8.45 -24.86 -2.23
CA ASP A 340 7.86 -23.53 -2.30
C ASP A 340 6.36 -23.68 -2.04
N SER A 341 5.94 -23.25 -0.85
CA SER A 341 4.59 -23.50 -0.32
C SER A 341 4.11 -24.95 -0.48
N GLY A 342 5.01 -25.92 -0.25
CA GLY A 342 4.74 -27.36 -0.39
C GLY A 342 4.94 -27.93 -1.81
N GLY A 343 5.06 -27.08 -2.82
CA GLY A 343 5.29 -27.47 -4.21
C GLY A 343 6.77 -27.73 -4.52
N MET A 344 7.05 -28.75 -5.32
CA MET A 344 8.36 -28.96 -5.94
C MET A 344 8.25 -28.82 -7.45
N VAL A 345 9.09 -27.95 -8.02
CA VAL A 345 9.16 -27.74 -9.46
C VAL A 345 10.04 -28.77 -10.14
N THR A 346 9.85 -28.99 -11.44
CA THR A 346 10.77 -29.82 -12.25
C THR A 346 11.81 -28.94 -12.95
N GLY A 347 12.96 -29.51 -13.29
CA GLY A 347 14.02 -28.76 -13.95
C GLY A 347 14.58 -27.62 -13.09
N HIS A 348 14.78 -27.90 -11.80
CA HIS A 348 15.45 -27.00 -10.86
C HIS A 348 16.99 -27.12 -10.97
N LEU A 349 17.72 -26.09 -10.57
CA LEU A 349 19.16 -25.94 -10.86
C LEU A 349 20.06 -26.78 -9.96
N MET A 350 19.81 -26.79 -8.65
CA MET A 350 20.69 -27.39 -7.64
C MET A 350 20.20 -28.77 -7.19
N LYS A 351 21.07 -29.51 -6.51
CA LYS A 351 20.76 -30.77 -5.81
C LYS A 351 20.76 -30.54 -4.29
N SER A 352 19.93 -29.62 -3.84
CA SER A 352 19.90 -29.24 -2.42
C SER A 352 19.26 -30.31 -1.55
N SER A 353 19.66 -30.36 -0.29
CA SER A 353 19.08 -31.27 0.70
C SER A 353 18.89 -30.62 2.06
N PHE A 354 17.90 -31.12 2.79
CA PHE A 354 17.60 -30.72 4.15
C PHE A 354 17.99 -31.83 5.13
N GLN A 355 18.42 -31.43 6.32
CA GLN A 355 18.69 -32.35 7.43
C GLN A 355 18.15 -31.75 8.73
N GLY A 356 17.65 -32.60 9.63
CA GLY A 356 17.15 -32.15 10.92
C GLY A 356 15.64 -31.92 10.97
N PRO A 357 15.14 -31.28 12.05
CA PRO A 357 13.72 -31.26 12.38
C PRO A 357 12.92 -30.28 11.50
N ALA A 358 11.64 -30.60 11.28
CA ALA A 358 10.74 -29.83 10.41
C ALA A 358 10.57 -28.37 10.83
N TRP A 359 10.65 -28.02 12.11
CA TRP A 359 10.56 -26.61 12.54
C TRP A 359 11.75 -25.76 12.07
N LEU A 360 12.89 -26.39 11.77
CA LEU A 360 14.11 -25.73 11.31
C LEU A 360 14.26 -25.81 9.80
N THR A 361 13.92 -26.94 9.18
CA THR A 361 13.97 -27.13 7.71
C THR A 361 12.73 -26.57 7.00
N GLY A 362 11.63 -26.43 7.73
CA GLY A 362 10.29 -26.16 7.24
C GLY A 362 9.53 -27.38 6.71
N GLY A 363 10.13 -28.58 6.77
CA GLY A 363 9.46 -29.83 6.44
C GLY A 363 8.98 -29.87 4.99
N SER A 364 7.71 -30.27 4.79
CA SER A 364 7.09 -30.33 3.46
C SER A 364 6.91 -28.96 2.82
N VAL A 365 6.72 -27.90 3.62
CA VAL A 365 6.53 -26.52 3.14
C VAL A 365 7.74 -26.02 2.37
N GLY A 366 8.94 -26.41 2.81
CA GLY A 366 10.21 -25.80 2.40
C GLY A 366 10.64 -24.69 3.36
N PRO A 367 11.66 -23.88 3.02
CA PRO A 367 12.28 -22.91 3.92
C PRO A 367 11.30 -21.95 4.61
N GLU A 368 10.18 -21.63 3.99
CA GLU A 368 9.13 -20.75 4.53
C GLU A 368 8.39 -21.35 5.73
N GLY A 369 8.38 -22.68 5.88
CA GLY A 369 7.89 -23.34 7.08
C GLY A 369 8.88 -23.30 8.25
N SER A 370 10.10 -22.80 8.03
CA SER A 370 11.14 -22.70 9.07
C SER A 370 10.85 -21.53 10.01
N VAL A 371 11.07 -21.72 11.32
CA VAL A 371 11.00 -20.62 12.29
C VAL A 371 11.94 -19.46 11.96
N LEU A 372 13.04 -19.74 11.22
CA LEU A 372 13.99 -18.71 10.81
C LEU A 372 13.38 -17.68 9.87
N VAL A 373 12.32 -18.02 9.12
CA VAL A 373 11.62 -17.11 8.22
C VAL A 373 11.08 -15.89 8.99
N PHE A 374 10.61 -16.07 10.23
CA PHE A 374 10.06 -14.98 11.03
C PHE A 374 11.12 -13.93 11.38
N GLY A 375 12.36 -14.38 11.63
CA GLY A 375 13.50 -13.49 11.83
C GLY A 375 13.82 -12.69 10.57
N ILE A 376 13.76 -13.32 9.39
CA ILE A 376 13.95 -12.66 8.10
C ILE A 376 12.85 -11.62 7.85
N ILE A 377 11.58 -11.97 8.05
CA ILE A 377 10.45 -11.05 7.86
C ILE A 377 10.56 -9.85 8.81
N ALA A 378 10.92 -10.07 10.08
CA ALA A 378 11.14 -8.98 11.03
C ALA A 378 12.29 -8.06 10.60
N LEU A 379 13.40 -8.64 10.11
CA LEU A 379 14.53 -7.88 9.58
C LEU A 379 14.12 -7.06 8.34
N LEU A 380 13.41 -7.68 7.39
CA LEU A 380 12.89 -7.02 6.19
C LEU A 380 12.00 -5.83 6.55
N TRP A 381 11.09 -6.02 7.51
CA TRP A 381 10.23 -4.97 8.02
C TRP A 381 11.04 -3.77 8.55
N ILE A 382 12.00 -4.03 9.45
CA ILE A 382 12.83 -2.99 10.05
C ILE A 382 13.64 -2.26 8.99
N LEU A 383 14.32 -2.99 8.10
CA LEU A 383 15.16 -2.39 7.07
C LEU A 383 14.32 -1.54 6.11
N PHE A 384 13.19 -2.08 5.66
CA PHE A 384 12.34 -1.39 4.69
C PHE A 384 11.71 -0.13 5.29
N ASP A 385 11.21 -0.20 6.53
CA ASP A 385 10.65 0.96 7.24
C ASP A 385 11.67 2.09 7.41
N ARG A 386 12.95 1.76 7.62
CA ARG A 386 14.04 2.74 7.74
C ARG A 386 14.44 3.35 6.40
N VAL A 387 14.43 2.56 5.32
CA VAL A 387 14.77 3.05 3.98
C VAL A 387 13.62 3.87 3.38
N TYR A 388 12.37 3.51 3.67
CA TYR A 388 11.17 4.17 3.14
C TYR A 388 10.22 4.67 4.25
N PRO A 389 10.60 5.72 5.00
CA PRO A 389 9.85 6.18 6.18
C PRO A 389 8.55 6.92 5.84
N GLN A 390 8.35 7.34 4.60
CA GLN A 390 7.20 8.15 4.17
C GLN A 390 6.07 7.26 3.67
N ALA A 391 4.84 7.52 4.10
CA ALA A 391 3.66 6.85 3.54
C ALA A 391 3.17 7.57 2.28
N ARG A 392 2.93 6.80 1.21
CA ARG A 392 2.49 7.30 -0.11
C ARG A 392 1.16 6.72 -0.57
N TYR A 393 0.64 5.68 0.09
CA TYR A 393 -0.56 4.96 -0.37
C TYR A 393 -1.38 4.36 0.78
N PRO A 394 -2.73 4.32 0.73
CA PRO A 394 -3.57 5.17 -0.10
C PRO A 394 -3.65 6.55 0.53
N THR A 395 -3.49 7.59 -0.28
CA THR A 395 -3.91 8.95 0.05
C THR A 395 -5.40 9.06 -0.24
N VAL A 396 -6.23 8.37 0.56
CA VAL A 396 -7.64 8.78 0.62
C VAL A 396 -7.62 10.13 1.33
N SER A 397 -7.73 11.22 0.57
CA SER A 397 -7.96 12.53 1.15
C SER A 397 -9.32 12.46 1.85
N LEU A 398 -9.33 12.52 3.18
CA LEU A 398 -10.56 12.78 3.95
C LEU A 398 -11.05 14.23 3.81
N LYS A 399 -10.60 14.95 2.78
CA LYS A 399 -10.92 16.35 2.54
C LYS A 399 -11.14 16.58 1.06
N GLU A 400 -12.39 16.48 0.66
CA GLU A 400 -13.06 17.40 -0.24
C GLU A 400 -14.55 17.07 -0.18
N VAL A 401 -15.19 17.43 0.94
CA VAL A 401 -16.61 17.76 0.88
C VAL A 401 -16.64 19.08 0.12
N PRO A 402 -17.19 19.15 -1.10
CA PRO A 402 -17.42 20.43 -1.74
C PRO A 402 -18.46 21.12 -0.85
N THR A 403 -18.05 22.13 -0.10
CA THR A 403 -19.00 23.13 0.37
C THR A 403 -19.55 23.76 -0.90
N SER A 404 -20.76 23.35 -1.29
CA SER A 404 -21.53 23.98 -2.34
C SER A 404 -21.58 25.47 -2.05
N SER A 405 -20.82 26.26 -2.81
CA SER A 405 -21.03 27.70 -2.88
C SER A 405 -22.30 27.92 -3.68
N SER A 406 -23.38 28.17 -2.93
CA SER A 406 -24.53 29.04 -3.20
C SER A 406 -24.72 29.54 -4.62
#